data_AF-A0A357Z8A8-F1
#
_entry.id   AF-A0A357Z8A8-F1
#
_cell.length_a   1.000
_cell.length_b   1.000
_cell.length_c   1.000
_cell.angle_alpha   90.00
_cell.angle_beta   90.00
_cell.angle_gamma   90.00
#
_symmetry.space_group_name_H-M   'P 1'
#
loop_
_entity.id
_entity.type
_entity.pdbx_description
1 polymer ?
#
loop_
_entity_poly.entity_id
_entity_poly.type
_entity_poly.pdbx_seq_one_letter_code
_entity_poly.pdbx_strand_id
1 'polypeptide(L)'
;MRSRGNEFSGNVIIGGPDQLVKLMGGEFATAYENNNFKTNEDPGFVDMKKGNFMLKSNSIVFEKIPGFQPIPFDKMGLYKDTYRK
;
A
#
# COMPACT_ATOMS: atom_id res chain seq x y z
N MET A 1 19.42 3.80 21.61
CA MET A 1 19.11 4.45 20.31
C MET A 1 17.60 4.55 20.18
N ARG A 2 17.08 5.68 19.67
CA ARG A 2 15.65 5.86 19.41
C ARG A 2 15.46 6.04 17.91
N SER A 3 14.50 5.32 17.31
CA SER A 3 14.13 5.58 15.92
C SER A 3 13.55 6.99 15.81
N ARG A 4 14.13 7.80 14.92
CA ARG A 4 13.65 9.12 14.52
C ARG A 4 13.50 9.09 13.01
N GLY A 5 12.50 9.81 12.48
CA GLY A 5 12.29 9.89 11.03
C GLY A 5 11.60 8.66 10.42
N ASN A 6 10.81 7.90 11.19
CA ASN A 6 9.93 6.90 10.60
C ASN A 6 8.88 7.62 9.74
N GLU A 7 8.69 7.15 8.51
CA GLU A 7 7.72 7.70 7.58
C GLU A 7 6.89 6.56 6.99
N PHE A 8 5.59 6.75 6.93
CA PHE A 8 4.61 5.88 6.30
C PHE A 8 3.96 6.67 5.17
N SER A 9 4.44 6.49 3.94
CA SER A 9 4.04 7.34 2.82
C SER A 9 3.86 6.63 1.49
N GLY A 10 3.03 7.22 0.61
CA GLY A 10 2.80 6.73 -0.75
C GLY A 10 2.01 5.42 -0.83
N ASN A 11 1.24 5.06 0.20
CA ASN A 11 0.50 3.80 0.25
C ASN A 11 -0.92 3.93 -0.30
N VAL A 12 -1.39 2.92 -1.02
CA VAL A 12 -2.82 2.71 -1.29
C VAL A 12 -3.36 1.75 -0.24
N ILE A 13 -4.40 2.16 0.49
CA ILE A 13 -4.94 1.41 1.63
C ILE A 13 -6.43 1.22 1.40
N ILE A 14 -6.86 -0.03 1.27
CA ILE A 14 -8.28 -0.38 1.13
C ILE A 14 -8.80 -0.89 2.47
N GLY A 15 -9.82 -0.22 3.01
CA GLY A 15 -10.37 -0.52 4.32
C GLY A 15 -9.47 -0.06 5.47
N GLY A 16 -9.55 -0.80 6.59
CA GLY A 16 -8.75 -0.55 7.79
C GLY A 16 -9.26 0.57 8.70
N PRO A 17 -8.59 0.77 9.86
CA PRO A 17 -8.97 1.79 10.83
C PRO A 17 -8.77 3.22 10.29
N ASP A 18 -9.44 4.20 10.89
CA ASP A 18 -9.26 5.61 10.52
C ASP A 18 -7.88 6.16 10.90
N GLN A 19 -7.36 5.71 12.05
CA GLN A 19 -5.99 5.96 12.42
C GLN A 19 -5.08 4.86 11.84
N LEU A 20 -4.25 5.23 10.87
CA LEU A 20 -3.37 4.30 10.15
C LEU A 20 -2.12 3.94 10.97
N VAL A 21 -1.51 4.92 11.63
CA VAL A 21 -0.33 4.69 12.49
C VAL A 21 -0.69 4.87 13.97
N LYS A 22 -0.45 3.82 14.75
CA LYS A 22 -0.51 3.87 16.23
C LYS A 22 0.89 3.98 16.81
N LEU A 23 1.14 5.04 17.56
CA LEU A 23 2.42 5.28 18.23
C LEU A 23 2.47 4.53 19.56
N MET A 24 3.40 3.57 19.68
CA MET A 24 3.55 2.73 20.90
C MET A 24 4.73 3.15 21.79
N GLY A 25 5.54 4.15 21.37
CA GLY A 25 6.78 4.55 22.06
C GLY A 25 6.61 5.65 23.13
N GLY A 26 5.40 5.83 23.67
CA GLY A 26 5.08 6.87 24.65
C GLY A 26 5.04 8.29 24.09
N GLU A 27 5.08 9.29 24.99
CA GLU A 27 4.87 10.73 24.73
C GLU A 27 5.71 11.30 23.58
N PHE A 28 6.92 10.79 23.38
CA PHE A 28 7.87 11.31 22.41
C PHE A 28 7.96 10.46 21.13
N ALA A 29 7.08 9.47 20.95
CA ALA A 29 7.04 8.65 19.74
C ALA A 29 6.64 9.52 18.55
N THR A 30 7.31 9.31 17.41
CA THR A 30 7.05 10.07 16.19
C THR A 30 7.05 9.15 14.98
N ALA A 31 6.10 9.39 14.08
CA ALA A 31 6.04 8.85 12.73
C ALA A 31 5.33 9.88 11.86
N TYR A 32 5.78 10.04 10.63
CA TYR A 32 5.16 10.94 9.65
C TYR A 32 4.29 10.13 8.70
N GLU A 33 3.09 10.62 8.41
CA GLU A 33 2.22 10.07 7.38
C GLU A 33 2.15 11.06 6.23
N ASN A 34 2.43 10.62 5.00
CA ASN A 34 2.46 11.52 3.84
C ASN A 34 1.93 10.84 2.58
N ASN A 35 1.08 11.54 1.83
CA ASN A 35 0.61 11.11 0.51
C ASN A 35 0.05 9.66 0.45
N ASN A 36 -0.57 9.18 1.53
CA ASN A 36 -1.28 7.92 1.54
C ASN A 36 -2.71 8.13 1.02
N PHE A 37 -3.19 7.19 0.21
CA PHE A 37 -4.57 7.16 -0.27
C PHE A 37 -5.34 6.02 0.40
N LYS A 38 -6.18 6.35 1.39
CA LYS A 38 -7.13 5.42 2.02
C LYS A 38 -8.50 5.51 1.35
N THR A 39 -9.10 4.37 1.06
CA THR A 39 -10.49 4.27 0.59
C THR A 39 -11.16 2.99 1.10
N ASN A 40 -12.49 2.98 1.19
CA ASN A 40 -13.28 1.76 1.42
C ASN A 40 -13.82 1.16 0.11
N GLU A 41 -13.63 1.86 -1.00
CA GLU A 41 -14.14 1.50 -2.32
C GLU A 41 -13.03 0.93 -3.21
N ASP A 42 -13.42 0.30 -4.33
CA ASP A 42 -12.46 -0.20 -5.31
C ASP A 42 -11.73 0.99 -5.97
N PRO A 43 -10.39 1.12 -5.79
CA PRO A 43 -9.63 2.23 -6.32
C PRO A 43 -9.35 2.11 -7.83
N GLY A 44 -9.92 1.12 -8.52
CA GLY A 44 -9.69 0.86 -9.94
C GLY A 44 -8.86 -0.38 -10.19
N PHE A 45 -9.03 -1.43 -9.38
CA PHE A 45 -8.46 -2.74 -9.64
C PHE A 45 -9.04 -3.35 -10.91
N VAL A 46 -8.29 -4.27 -11.52
CA VAL A 46 -8.73 -5.04 -12.67
C VAL A 46 -9.89 -5.97 -12.27
N ASP A 47 -9.73 -6.77 -11.21
CA ASP A 47 -10.79 -7.61 -10.64
C ASP A 47 -10.53 -7.93 -9.16
N MET A 48 -11.01 -7.06 -8.26
CA MET A 48 -10.85 -7.23 -6.81
C MET A 48 -11.49 -8.51 -6.28
N LYS A 49 -12.64 -8.93 -6.85
CA LYS A 49 -13.39 -10.11 -6.37
C LYS A 49 -12.67 -11.42 -6.68
N LYS A 50 -11.93 -11.47 -7.80
CA LYS A 50 -11.09 -12.63 -8.17
C LYS A 50 -9.65 -12.50 -7.68
N GLY A 51 -9.33 -11.48 -6.90
CA GLY A 51 -7.98 -11.26 -6.34
C GLY A 51 -6.96 -10.68 -7.32
N ASN A 52 -7.41 -10.14 -8.46
CA ASN A 52 -6.53 -9.40 -9.37
C ASN A 52 -6.48 -7.92 -8.96
N PHE A 53 -5.52 -7.61 -8.11
CA PHE A 53 -5.27 -6.27 -7.57
C PHE A 53 -4.34 -5.41 -8.44
N MET A 54 -4.08 -5.80 -9.70
CA MET A 54 -3.46 -4.89 -10.64
C MET A 54 -4.36 -3.67 -10.85
N LEU A 55 -3.76 -2.49 -11.02
CA LEU A 55 -4.50 -1.26 -11.27
C LEU A 55 -4.77 -1.11 -12.77
N LYS A 56 -6.00 -0.72 -13.12
CA LYS A 56 -6.32 -0.25 -14.47
C LYS A 56 -5.52 1.02 -14.77
N SER A 57 -5.18 1.25 -16.04
CA SER A 57 -4.40 2.42 -16.47
C SER A 57 -5.03 3.77 -16.13
N ASN A 58 -6.35 3.79 -15.92
CA ASN A 58 -7.13 4.97 -15.53
C ASN A 58 -7.56 4.95 -14.05
N SER A 59 -6.87 4.19 -13.20
CA SER A 59 -7.15 4.16 -11.77
C SER A 59 -6.90 5.53 -11.11
N ILE A 60 -7.80 5.92 -10.20
CA ILE A 60 -7.69 7.15 -9.40
C ILE A 60 -6.42 7.19 -8.53
N VAL A 61 -5.80 6.03 -8.28
CA VAL A 61 -4.54 5.94 -7.54
C VAL A 61 -3.45 6.81 -8.16
N PHE A 62 -3.34 6.83 -9.49
CA PHE A 62 -2.29 7.59 -10.18
C PHE A 62 -2.48 9.10 -10.06
N GLU A 63 -3.73 9.56 -9.86
CA GLU A 63 -4.04 10.96 -9.57
C GLU A 63 -3.78 11.30 -8.10
N LYS A 64 -4.15 10.39 -7.17
CA LYS A 64 -4.02 10.61 -5.73
C LYS A 64 -2.60 10.50 -5.21
N ILE A 65 -1.79 9.63 -5.81
CA ILE A 65 -0.39 9.41 -5.44
C ILE A 65 0.46 9.63 -6.69
N PRO A 66 0.90 10.88 -6.96
CA PRO A 66 1.75 11.17 -8.10
C PRO A 66 3.04 10.32 -8.10
N GLY A 67 3.35 9.71 -9.24
CA GLY A 67 4.52 8.85 -9.40
C GLY A 67 4.32 7.40 -8.96
N PHE A 68 3.14 7.02 -8.47
CA PHE A 68 2.83 5.64 -8.12
C PHE A 68 3.01 4.71 -9.34
N GLN A 69 3.79 3.64 -9.15
CA GLN A 69 4.09 2.69 -10.21
C GLN A 69 3.17 1.47 -10.12
N PRO A 70 2.68 0.95 -11.25
CA PRO A 70 1.89 -0.28 -11.26
C PRO A 70 2.73 -1.44 -10.71
N ILE A 71 2.16 -2.15 -9.72
CA ILE A 71 2.82 -3.29 -9.08
C ILE A 71 2.72 -4.52 -9.99
N PRO A 72 3.85 -5.17 -10.35
CA PRO A 72 3.85 -6.34 -11.23
C PRO A 72 3.49 -7.61 -10.44
N PHE A 73 2.24 -7.72 -10.01
CA PHE A 73 1.76 -8.84 -9.18
C PHE A 73 1.98 -10.22 -9.83
N ASP A 74 2.02 -10.28 -11.16
CA ASP A 74 2.34 -11.48 -11.95
C ASP A 74 3.79 -11.96 -11.80
N LYS A 75 4.68 -11.08 -11.32
CA LYS A 75 6.11 -11.33 -11.12
C LYS A 75 6.50 -11.25 -9.65
N MET A 76 5.53 -11.36 -8.74
CA MET A 76 5.77 -11.36 -7.31
C MET A 76 5.39 -12.72 -6.71
N GLY A 77 6.04 -13.08 -5.61
CA GLY A 77 5.79 -14.32 -4.89
C GLY A 77 6.73 -15.46 -5.30
N LEU A 78 6.32 -16.69 -4.94
CA LEU A 78 7.13 -17.88 -5.16
C LEU A 78 7.10 -18.28 -6.63
N TYR A 79 8.25 -18.21 -7.28
CA TYR A 79 8.42 -18.83 -8.59
C TYR A 79 8.49 -20.35 -8.44
N LYS A 80 7.69 -21.05 -9.25
CA LYS A 80 7.82 -22.50 -9.37
C LYS A 80 9.12 -22.81 -10.10
N ASP A 81 9.92 -23.66 -9.50
CA ASP A 81 11.15 -24.17 -10.08
C ASP A 81 11.32 -25.65 -9.70
N THR A 82 12.42 -26.26 -10.13
CA THR A 82 12.71 -27.68 -9.88
C THR A 82 12.68 -28.06 -8.39
N TYR A 83 12.87 -27.09 -7.49
CA TYR A 83 12.94 -27.27 -6.05
C TYR A 83 11.69 -26.76 -5.29
N ARG A 84 10.76 -26.09 -5.98
CA ARG A 84 9.52 -25.50 -5.43
C ARG A 84 8.32 -25.90 -6.30
N LYS A 85 7.63 -26.98 -5.89
CA LYS A 85 6.48 -27.56 -6.60
C LYS A 85 5.14 -27.09 -6.02
#